data_AF-A0AAW0M2T2-F1
#
_entry.id   AF-A0AAW0M2T2-F1
#
_cell.length_a   1.000
_cell.length_b   1.000
_cell.length_c   1.000
_cell.angle_alpha   90.00
_cell.angle_beta   90.00
_cell.angle_gamma   90.00
#
_symmetry.space_group_name_H-M   'P 1'
#
loop_
_entity.id
_entity.type
_entity.pdbx_description
1 polymer ?
#
loop_
_entity_poly.entity_id
_entity_poly.type
_entity_poly.pdbx_seq_one_letter_code
_entity_poly.pdbx_strand_id
1 'polypeptide(L)'
;MAMYINTNILLLAFFAITGILFSGNNNNMVVGEDCQADILGLQAQCALYFQKSLPRMNPSQQCCRVIQKANMPCVCHHMTKNDEKFLDMKKVIFVAQYCGRPVAPGTTCGKRDMAMHFNTNIFLLAFFAMTGILFPSDNNMVVGQGCKADVVNLVNNCGMFVLRNAPRVDPSPQCCAAVRKANIPCACSQVTSETVKAVDMDKVVFVAKFCGRPLPPGSKCGAYNVPPAAYLG
;
A
#
# COMPACT_ATOMS: atom_id res chain seq x y z
N MET A 1 4.68 -24.37 -48.19
CA MET A 1 4.28 -25.09 -46.96
C MET A 1 5.11 -24.53 -45.82
N ALA A 2 4.58 -23.55 -45.09
CA ALA A 2 5.28 -22.93 -43.97
C ALA A 2 4.83 -23.58 -42.66
N MET A 3 5.79 -24.22 -41.99
CA MET A 3 5.62 -24.84 -40.67
C MET A 3 5.35 -23.76 -39.62
N TYR A 4 4.14 -23.77 -39.05
CA TYR A 4 3.77 -22.91 -37.93
C TYR A 4 4.34 -23.53 -36.65
N ILE A 5 5.50 -23.06 -36.19
CA ILE A 5 6.06 -23.48 -34.90
C ILE A 5 5.30 -22.73 -33.81
N ASN A 6 4.55 -23.48 -33.00
CA ASN A 6 3.69 -22.98 -31.92
C ASN A 6 4.54 -22.25 -30.85
N THR A 7 4.31 -20.95 -30.70
CA THR A 7 5.01 -20.04 -29.78
C THR A 7 4.84 -20.39 -28.29
N ASN A 8 3.86 -21.23 -27.94
CA ASN A 8 3.72 -21.75 -26.57
C ASN A 8 4.85 -22.73 -26.18
N ILE A 9 5.45 -23.44 -27.14
CA ILE A 9 6.55 -24.38 -26.87
C ILE A 9 7.85 -23.64 -26.55
N LEU A 10 8.07 -22.47 -27.16
CA LEU A 10 9.24 -21.62 -26.89
C LEU A 10 9.16 -20.95 -25.51
N LEU A 11 7.95 -20.60 -25.05
CA LEU A 11 7.70 -20.06 -23.71
C LEU A 11 7.97 -21.07 -22.60
N LEU A 12 7.65 -22.35 -22.81
CA LEU A 12 7.95 -23.41 -21.84
C LEU A 12 9.47 -23.66 -21.70
N ALA A 13 10.24 -23.49 -22.77
CA ALA A 13 11.70 -23.59 -22.71
C ALA A 13 12.35 -22.45 -21.88
N PHE A 14 11.76 -21.25 -21.89
CA PHE A 14 12.22 -20.13 -21.05
C PHE A 14 11.99 -20.36 -19.55
N PHE A 15 10.86 -20.97 -19.17
CA PHE A 15 10.63 -21.38 -17.78
C PHE A 15 11.53 -22.53 -17.34
N ALA A 16 11.90 -23.44 -18.26
CA ALA A 16 12.87 -24.49 -17.96
C ALA A 16 14.27 -23.90 -17.70
N ILE A 17 14.74 -22.96 -18.50
CA ILE A 17 16.09 -22.38 -18.36
C ILE A 17 16.19 -21.46 -17.14
N THR A 18 15.14 -20.70 -16.81
CA THR A 18 15.11 -19.90 -15.57
C THR A 18 14.91 -20.77 -14.33
N GLY A 19 14.19 -21.88 -14.42
CA GLY A 19 14.10 -22.88 -13.35
C GLY A 19 15.42 -23.62 -13.07
N ILE A 20 16.23 -23.87 -14.11
CA ILE A 20 17.54 -24.54 -13.97
C ILE A 20 18.60 -23.60 -13.36
N LEU A 21 18.50 -22.28 -13.53
CA LEU A 21 19.40 -21.31 -12.88
C LEU A 21 19.09 -21.08 -11.38
N PHE A 22 17.97 -21.58 -10.86
CA PHE A 22 17.72 -21.73 -9.42
C PHE A 22 17.99 -23.15 -8.90
N SER A 23 18.56 -24.04 -9.74
CA SER A 23 19.05 -25.35 -9.29
C SER A 23 20.42 -25.21 -8.62
N GLY A 24 20.42 -24.56 -7.45
CA GLY A 24 21.50 -24.67 -6.48
C GLY A 24 21.42 -26.05 -5.83
N ASN A 25 22.29 -26.96 -6.25
CA ASN A 25 22.41 -28.30 -5.69
C ASN A 25 23.10 -28.24 -4.33
N ASN A 26 22.35 -27.82 -3.30
CA ASN A 26 22.75 -27.96 -1.91
C ASN A 26 21.60 -28.68 -1.21
N ASN A 27 21.83 -29.93 -0.78
CA ASN A 27 21.00 -30.59 0.23
C ASN A 27 21.19 -29.94 1.60
N ASN A 28 20.92 -28.64 1.67
CA ASN A 28 20.74 -27.93 2.90
C ASN A 28 19.42 -27.19 2.73
N MET A 29 18.35 -27.78 3.25
CA MET A 29 17.16 -27.05 3.62
C MET A 29 17.60 -26.03 4.67
N VAL A 30 18.13 -24.89 4.22
CA VAL A 30 18.25 -23.71 5.05
C VAL A 30 16.83 -23.19 5.12
N VAL A 31 16.07 -23.67 6.11
CA VAL A 31 15.06 -22.81 6.74
C VAL A 31 15.87 -21.66 7.33
N GLY A 32 16.16 -20.66 6.51
CA GLY A 32 16.51 -19.35 7.03
C GLY A 32 15.25 -18.88 7.73
N GLU A 33 15.36 -18.50 9.00
CA GLU A 33 14.29 -17.81 9.71
C GLU A 33 14.02 -16.44 9.06
N ASP A 34 13.41 -16.42 7.88
CA ASP A 34 12.93 -15.17 7.29
C ASP A 34 11.72 -14.71 8.12
N CYS A 35 11.87 -13.62 8.86
CA CYS A 35 10.78 -12.98 9.61
C CYS A 35 9.79 -12.24 8.70
N GLN A 36 9.60 -12.71 7.46
CA GLN A 36 8.71 -12.13 6.47
C GLN A 36 7.28 -12.04 7.01
N ALA A 37 6.83 -13.05 7.75
CA ALA A 37 5.53 -13.05 8.41
C ALA A 37 5.40 -11.93 9.46
N ASP A 38 6.47 -11.63 10.19
CA ASP A 38 6.49 -10.56 11.18
C ASP A 38 6.45 -9.18 10.52
N ILE A 39 7.23 -8.99 9.45
CA ILE A 39 7.22 -7.75 8.66
C ILE A 39 5.82 -7.50 8.09
N LEU A 40 5.22 -8.51 7.45
CA LEU A 40 3.87 -8.42 6.91
C LEU A 40 2.83 -8.15 7.99
N GLY A 41 2.94 -8.83 9.14
CA GLY A 41 2.07 -8.60 10.29
C GLY A 41 2.17 -7.17 10.82
N LEU A 42 3.39 -6.65 10.96
CA LEU A 42 3.65 -5.27 11.42
C LEU A 42 3.13 -4.25 10.40
N GLN A 43 3.34 -4.48 9.11
CA GLN A 43 2.82 -3.61 8.07
C GLN A 43 1.29 -3.61 8.06
N ALA A 44 0.66 -4.79 8.13
CA ALA A 44 -0.79 -4.91 8.07
C ALA A 44 -1.49 -4.35 9.31
N GLN A 45 -0.92 -4.56 10.51
CA GLN A 45 -1.61 -4.24 11.77
C GLN A 45 -1.07 -2.97 12.43
N CYS A 46 0.19 -2.58 12.19
CA CYS A 46 0.86 -1.54 12.96
C CYS A 46 1.35 -0.32 12.15
N ALA A 47 1.40 -0.39 10.81
CA ALA A 47 1.97 0.69 9.99
C ALA A 47 1.39 2.08 10.30
N LEU A 48 0.07 2.17 10.54
CA LEU A 48 -0.61 3.43 10.82
C LEU A 48 -0.19 4.06 12.17
N TYR A 49 0.24 3.27 13.15
CA TYR A 49 0.71 3.82 14.44
C TYR A 49 2.15 4.31 14.36
N PHE A 50 2.93 3.84 13.39
CA PHE A 50 4.33 4.20 13.23
C PHE A 50 4.54 5.38 12.29
N GLN A 51 3.61 5.71 11.42
CA GLN A 51 3.83 6.67 10.34
C GLN A 51 4.08 8.11 10.84
N LYS A 52 5.02 8.86 10.23
CA LYS A 52 5.30 10.28 10.55
C LYS A 52 4.13 11.21 10.33
N SER A 53 3.39 11.03 9.23
CA SER A 53 2.28 11.89 8.81
C SER A 53 1.03 11.82 9.70
N LEU A 54 0.94 10.81 10.57
CA LEU A 54 -0.23 10.58 11.43
C LEU A 54 -0.01 11.12 12.84
N PRO A 55 -1.06 11.48 13.60
CA PRO A 55 -0.89 11.80 15.02
C PRO A 55 -0.45 10.56 15.82
N ARG A 56 0.05 10.76 17.04
CA ARG A 56 0.32 9.66 17.97
C ARG A 56 -1.02 9.08 18.44
N MET A 57 -1.21 7.76 18.30
CA MET A 57 -2.47 7.07 18.60
C MET A 57 -2.18 5.79 19.38
N ASN A 58 -3.10 5.38 20.25
CA ASN A 58 -2.98 4.10 20.95
C ASN A 58 -3.13 2.94 19.95
N PRO A 59 -2.26 1.91 20.02
CA PRO A 59 -2.32 0.77 19.11
C PRO A 59 -3.54 -0.12 19.37
N SER A 60 -4.02 -0.80 18.32
CA SER A 60 -5.04 -1.84 18.44
C SER A 60 -4.51 -3.08 19.14
N GLN A 61 -5.42 -3.91 19.67
CA GLN A 61 -5.05 -5.21 20.23
C GLN A 61 -4.38 -6.13 19.20
N GLN A 62 -4.78 -6.06 17.93
CA GLN A 62 -4.17 -6.83 16.84
C GLN A 62 -2.73 -6.38 16.61
N CYS A 63 -2.48 -5.07 16.59
CA CYS A 63 -1.12 -4.56 16.51
C CYS A 63 -0.28 -5.01 17.71
N CYS A 64 -0.81 -4.93 18.93
CA CYS A 64 -0.08 -5.41 20.10
C CYS A 64 0.19 -6.92 20.07
N ARG A 65 -0.73 -7.74 19.55
CA ARG A 65 -0.50 -9.18 19.36
C ARG A 65 0.65 -9.45 18.40
N VAL A 66 0.74 -8.70 17.31
CA VAL A 66 1.87 -8.78 16.37
C VAL A 66 3.16 -8.36 17.07
N ILE A 67 3.16 -7.18 17.72
CA ILE A 67 4.33 -6.67 18.43
C ILE A 67 4.81 -7.66 19.48
N GLN A 68 3.92 -8.34 20.19
CA GLN A 68 4.28 -9.30 21.22
C GLN A 68 4.99 -10.55 20.69
N LYS A 69 4.68 -10.95 19.45
CA LYS A 69 5.18 -12.19 18.83
C LYS A 69 6.33 -11.96 17.85
N ALA A 70 6.44 -10.76 17.29
CA ALA A 70 7.40 -10.46 16.23
C ALA A 70 8.86 -10.66 16.67
N ASN A 71 9.67 -11.23 15.79
CA ASN A 71 11.12 -11.26 15.89
C ASN A 71 11.70 -9.88 15.53
N MET A 72 11.64 -8.94 16.49
CA MET A 72 12.14 -7.57 16.32
C MET A 72 13.63 -7.50 15.88
N PRO A 73 14.56 -8.32 16.41
CA PRO A 73 15.93 -8.36 15.90
C PRO A 73 16.00 -8.63 14.40
N CYS A 74 15.25 -9.61 13.89
CA CYS A 74 15.19 -9.90 12.46
C CYS A 74 14.54 -8.74 11.67
N VAL A 75 13.38 -8.24 12.12
CA VAL A 75 12.70 -7.11 11.46
C VAL A 75 13.61 -5.89 11.35
N CYS A 76 14.36 -5.59 12.42
CA CYS A 76 15.33 -4.50 12.45
C CYS A 76 16.50 -4.69 11.47
N HIS A 77 16.87 -5.94 11.18
CA HIS A 77 17.91 -6.24 10.19
C HIS A 77 17.43 -5.98 8.75
N HIS A 78 16.13 -6.18 8.49
CA HIS A 78 15.52 -5.94 7.18
C HIS A 78 15.04 -4.49 6.97
N MET A 79 15.11 -3.64 8.00
CA MET A 79 14.65 -2.26 7.90
C MET A 79 15.62 -1.40 7.09
N THR A 80 15.12 -0.75 6.04
CA THR A 80 15.93 0.06 5.14
C THR A 80 15.88 1.56 5.49
N LYS A 81 16.81 2.34 4.95
CA LYS A 81 16.78 3.82 5.04
C LYS A 81 15.49 4.43 4.46
N ASN A 82 14.83 3.73 3.54
CA ASN A 82 13.58 4.21 2.97
C ASN A 82 12.43 4.04 3.97
N ASP A 83 12.42 2.96 4.75
CA ASP A 83 11.42 2.75 5.80
C ASP A 83 11.57 3.80 6.92
N GLU A 84 12.81 4.12 7.32
CA GLU A 84 13.11 5.20 8.28
C GLU A 84 12.54 6.58 7.89
N LYS A 85 12.36 6.83 6.59
CA LYS A 85 11.78 8.11 6.12
C LYS A 85 10.31 8.22 6.46
N PHE A 86 9.58 7.12 6.46
CA PHE A 86 8.13 7.10 6.69
C PHE A 86 7.75 6.84 8.15
N LEU A 87 8.65 6.28 8.96
CA LEU A 87 8.40 5.88 10.34
C LEU A 87 8.88 6.93 11.37
N ASP A 88 8.02 7.27 12.32
CA ASP A 88 8.36 8.08 13.49
C ASP A 88 8.82 7.17 14.63
N MET A 89 10.12 7.17 14.89
CA MET A 89 10.71 6.32 15.93
C MET A 89 10.16 6.60 17.32
N LYS A 90 9.71 7.83 17.63
CA LYS A 90 9.07 8.13 18.92
C LYS A 90 7.73 7.40 19.05
N LYS A 91 7.03 7.20 17.93
CA LYS A 91 5.77 6.44 17.91
C LYS A 91 6.02 4.94 17.95
N VAL A 92 7.05 4.45 17.26
CA VAL A 92 7.48 3.04 17.35
C VAL A 92 7.78 2.68 18.82
N ILE A 93 8.59 3.50 19.51
CA ILE A 93 8.91 3.31 20.94
C ILE A 93 7.65 3.34 21.79
N PHE A 94 6.77 4.33 21.57
CA PHE A 94 5.52 4.43 22.32
C PHE A 94 4.64 3.20 22.18
N VAL A 95 4.43 2.74 20.95
CA VAL A 95 3.54 1.62 20.65
C VAL A 95 4.13 0.33 21.21
N ALA A 96 5.45 0.13 21.10
CA ALA A 96 6.15 -0.99 21.71
C ALA A 96 5.98 -1.00 23.24
N GLN A 97 6.15 0.16 23.88
CA GLN A 97 5.96 0.34 25.32
C GLN A 97 4.49 0.11 25.74
N TYR A 98 3.54 0.66 24.99
CA TYR A 98 2.10 0.47 25.21
C TYR A 98 1.70 -1.00 25.12
N CYS A 99 2.28 -1.76 24.17
CA CYS A 99 2.01 -3.18 23.98
C CYS A 99 2.79 -4.11 24.93
N GLY A 100 3.53 -3.55 25.91
CA GLY A 100 4.25 -4.32 26.92
C GLY A 100 5.61 -4.88 26.47
N ARG A 101 6.18 -4.38 25.35
CA ARG A 101 7.54 -4.69 24.90
C ARG A 101 8.37 -3.41 24.75
N PRO A 102 8.78 -2.77 25.85
CA PRO A 102 9.57 -1.55 25.78
C PRO A 102 10.92 -1.79 25.09
N VAL A 103 11.35 -0.82 24.28
CA VAL A 103 12.67 -0.84 23.64
C VAL A 103 13.71 -0.34 24.64
N ALA A 104 14.81 -1.07 24.82
CA ALA A 104 15.88 -0.66 25.72
C ALA A 104 16.56 0.63 25.20
N PRO A 105 16.89 1.60 26.07
CA PRO A 105 17.65 2.78 25.67
C PRO A 105 18.97 2.39 24.97
N GLY A 106 19.32 3.11 23.90
CA GLY A 106 20.53 2.82 23.12
C GLY A 106 20.40 1.68 22.10
N THR A 107 19.24 1.05 21.99
CA THR A 107 18.98 0.04 20.93
C THR A 107 19.07 0.68 19.55
N THR A 108 19.88 0.10 18.67
CA THR A 108 19.96 0.47 17.26
C THR A 108 19.12 -0.51 16.41
N CYS A 109 18.37 0.02 15.45
CA CYS A 109 17.52 -0.73 14.53
C CYS A 109 17.67 -0.06 13.17
N GLY A 110 18.01 -0.84 12.13
CA GLY A 110 18.45 -0.31 10.84
C GLY A 110 19.96 -0.06 10.75
N LYS A 111 20.54 -0.56 9.65
CA LYS A 111 21.92 -0.44 9.08
C LYS A 111 23.00 -1.46 9.47
N ARG A 112 23.34 -2.32 8.49
CA ARG A 112 24.51 -2.12 7.61
C ARG A 112 24.06 -2.21 6.15
N ASP A 113 24.48 -1.25 5.31
CA ASP A 113 24.24 -1.27 3.87
C ASP A 113 24.94 -2.50 3.25
N MET A 114 24.18 -3.48 2.76
CA MET A 114 24.58 -4.19 1.53
C MET A 114 23.76 -3.55 0.40
N ALA A 115 24.41 -2.65 -0.34
CA ALA A 115 23.85 -2.11 -1.57
C ALA A 115 23.67 -3.27 -2.56
N MET A 116 22.45 -3.78 -2.71
CA MET A 116 22.09 -4.52 -3.92
C MET A 116 21.93 -3.47 -5.02
N HIS A 117 23.03 -3.21 -5.74
CA HIS A 117 23.00 -2.51 -7.02
C HIS A 117 22.14 -3.35 -7.98
N PHE A 118 20.83 -3.10 -8.03
CA PHE A 118 20.05 -3.46 -9.21
C PHE A 118 20.57 -2.60 -10.35
N ASN A 119 21.26 -3.22 -11.30
CA ASN A 119 21.84 -2.55 -12.46
C ASN A 119 20.70 -2.03 -13.35
N THR A 120 20.33 -0.76 -13.13
CA THR A 120 19.19 -0.07 -13.75
C THR A 120 19.29 0.02 -15.29
N ASN A 121 20.43 -0.36 -15.88
CA ASN A 121 20.61 -0.40 -17.34
C ASN A 121 20.06 -1.67 -18.01
N ILE A 122 19.88 -2.80 -17.31
CA ILE A 122 19.45 -4.04 -17.97
C ILE A 122 17.93 -4.10 -18.21
N PHE A 123 17.15 -3.47 -17.32
CA PHE A 123 15.68 -3.40 -17.47
C PHE A 123 15.22 -2.34 -18.47
N LEU A 124 16.02 -1.30 -18.69
CA LEU A 124 15.74 -0.27 -19.69
C LEU A 124 15.93 -0.79 -21.12
N LEU A 125 16.92 -1.65 -21.37
CA LEU A 125 17.18 -2.18 -22.72
C LEU A 125 16.15 -3.23 -23.19
N ALA A 126 15.46 -3.90 -22.27
CA ALA A 126 14.44 -4.90 -22.63
C ALA A 126 13.06 -4.30 -22.95
N PHE A 127 12.73 -3.11 -22.43
CA PHE A 127 11.44 -2.46 -22.70
C PHE A 127 11.40 -1.70 -24.03
N PHE A 128 12.53 -1.14 -24.48
CA PHE A 128 12.58 -0.40 -25.76
C PHE A 128 12.56 -1.30 -27.00
N ALA A 129 12.78 -2.61 -26.86
CA ALA A 129 12.72 -3.55 -27.98
C ALA A 129 11.29 -4.01 -28.34
N MET A 130 10.29 -3.83 -27.47
CA MET A 130 8.95 -4.40 -27.65
C MET A 130 7.82 -3.38 -27.85
N THR A 131 8.08 -2.07 -27.78
CA THR A 131 7.06 -1.03 -28.05
C THR A 131 7.24 -0.31 -29.40
N GLY A 132 8.20 -0.74 -30.23
CA GLY A 132 8.50 -0.11 -31.52
C GLY A 132 7.61 -0.53 -32.70
N ILE A 133 6.67 -1.47 -32.52
CA ILE A 133 5.83 -1.97 -33.61
C ILE A 133 4.42 -2.18 -33.04
N LEU A 134 3.42 -1.47 -33.59
CA LEU A 134 1.98 -1.47 -33.27
C LEU A 134 1.50 -0.47 -32.20
N PHE A 135 1.46 0.81 -32.55
CA PHE A 135 0.27 1.63 -32.29
C PHE A 135 -0.07 2.46 -33.54
N PRO A 136 -1.14 2.14 -34.27
CA PRO A 136 -1.71 3.05 -35.25
C PRO A 136 -2.28 4.28 -34.55
N SER A 137 -1.91 5.45 -35.05
CA SER A 137 -2.35 6.77 -34.62
C SER A 137 -3.80 7.01 -35.03
N ASP A 138 -4.74 6.76 -34.12
CA ASP A 138 -6.08 7.36 -34.17
C ASP A 138 -6.48 7.82 -32.77
N ASN A 139 -5.89 8.94 -32.35
CA ASN A 139 -6.32 9.65 -31.14
C ASN A 139 -7.33 10.73 -31.52
N ASN A 140 -8.53 10.32 -31.92
CA ASN A 140 -9.72 11.04 -31.48
C ASN A 140 -10.38 10.27 -30.34
N MET A 141 -9.58 9.94 -29.32
CA MET A 141 -10.12 9.63 -28.02
C MET A 141 -10.34 10.98 -27.35
N VAL A 142 -11.59 11.40 -27.25
CA VAL A 142 -12.00 12.32 -26.19
C VAL A 142 -11.68 11.59 -24.89
N VAL A 143 -10.44 11.72 -24.42
CA VAL A 143 -10.06 11.39 -23.05
C VAL A 143 -10.91 12.33 -22.24
N GLY A 144 -12.04 11.83 -21.72
CA GLY A 144 -12.61 12.42 -20.53
C GLY A 144 -11.53 12.34 -19.48
N GLN A 145 -10.76 13.43 -19.30
CA GLN A 145 -9.86 13.69 -18.19
C GLN A 145 -10.69 13.85 -16.89
N GLY A 146 -11.73 13.03 -16.71
CA GLY A 146 -12.70 13.11 -15.64
C GLY A 146 -12.04 12.64 -14.36
N CYS A 147 -11.63 13.60 -13.52
CA CYS A 147 -11.26 13.49 -12.10
C CYS A 147 -10.41 12.28 -11.64
N LYS A 148 -9.77 11.54 -12.54
CA LYS A 148 -8.86 10.43 -12.18
C LYS A 148 -7.72 10.95 -11.30
N ALA A 149 -7.25 12.17 -11.57
CA ALA A 149 -6.29 12.87 -10.72
C ALA A 149 -6.83 13.09 -9.29
N ASP A 150 -8.10 13.46 -9.14
CA ASP A 150 -8.73 13.62 -7.81
C ASP A 150 -8.84 12.27 -7.09
N VAL A 151 -9.26 11.22 -7.78
CA VAL A 151 -9.35 9.86 -7.20
C VAL A 151 -7.98 9.40 -6.74
N VAL A 152 -6.94 9.52 -7.58
CA VAL A 152 -5.56 9.17 -7.22
C VAL A 152 -5.08 10.01 -6.03
N ASN A 153 -5.35 11.31 -6.04
CA ASN A 153 -4.96 12.20 -4.94
C ASN A 153 -5.67 11.86 -3.63
N LEU A 154 -6.97 11.52 -3.68
CA LEU A 154 -7.73 11.05 -2.53
C LEU A 154 -7.22 9.70 -2.02
N VAL A 155 -6.93 8.73 -2.89
CA VAL A 155 -6.38 7.43 -2.47
C VAL A 155 -5.02 7.63 -1.79
N ASN A 156 -4.12 8.41 -2.37
CA ASN A 156 -2.78 8.62 -1.85
C ASN A 156 -2.76 9.34 -0.50
N ASN A 157 -3.64 10.33 -0.32
CA ASN A 157 -3.64 11.13 0.91
C ASN A 157 -4.61 10.63 1.97
N CYS A 158 -5.70 9.96 1.56
CA CYS A 158 -6.80 9.58 2.44
C CYS A 158 -7.05 8.08 2.56
N GLY A 159 -6.47 7.24 1.69
CA GLY A 159 -6.77 5.81 1.61
C GLY A 159 -6.66 5.09 2.96
N MET A 160 -5.66 5.44 3.76
CA MET A 160 -5.45 4.80 5.07
C MET A 160 -6.51 5.15 6.13
N PHE A 161 -7.18 6.30 6.01
CA PHE A 161 -8.25 6.70 6.94
C PHE A 161 -9.58 6.03 6.65
N VAL A 162 -9.72 5.46 5.45
CA VAL A 162 -10.94 4.81 4.97
C VAL A 162 -10.77 3.30 4.82
N LEU A 163 -9.62 2.73 5.22
CA LEU A 163 -9.39 1.29 5.18
C LEU A 163 -10.40 0.53 6.03
N ARG A 164 -10.91 -0.57 5.48
CA ARG A 164 -11.73 -1.53 6.23
C ARG A 164 -10.90 -2.20 7.32
N ASN A 165 -11.51 -2.47 8.48
CA ASN A 165 -10.87 -3.11 9.66
C ASN A 165 -9.78 -2.31 10.38
N ALA A 166 -9.46 -1.09 9.97
CA ALA A 166 -8.69 -0.16 10.80
C ALA A 166 -9.61 0.52 11.85
N PRO A 167 -9.08 1.14 12.92
CA PRO A 167 -9.87 2.07 13.72
C PRO A 167 -10.33 3.28 12.90
N ARG A 168 -11.40 3.95 13.32
CA ARG A 168 -11.76 5.28 12.82
C ARG A 168 -10.85 6.30 13.50
N VAL A 169 -10.11 7.07 12.72
CA VAL A 169 -9.15 8.07 13.22
C VAL A 169 -9.29 9.35 12.42
N ASP A 170 -9.07 10.50 13.06
CA ASP A 170 -9.19 11.80 12.42
C ASP A 170 -8.23 11.91 11.21
N PRO A 171 -8.71 12.42 10.06
CA PRO A 171 -7.89 12.56 8.86
C PRO A 171 -6.77 13.58 9.06
N SER A 172 -5.64 13.36 8.38
CA SER A 172 -4.51 14.29 8.41
C SER A 172 -4.85 15.62 7.72
N PRO A 173 -4.11 16.70 8.03
CA PRO A 173 -4.23 17.96 7.29
C PRO A 173 -4.04 17.80 5.78
N GLN A 174 -3.13 16.90 5.34
CA GLN A 174 -2.91 16.60 3.93
C GLN A 174 -4.13 15.90 3.31
N CYS A 175 -4.70 14.90 4.00
CA CYS A 175 -5.94 14.27 3.55
C CYS A 175 -7.06 15.30 3.41
N CYS A 176 -7.28 16.15 4.42
CA CYS A 176 -8.32 17.16 4.31
C CYS A 176 -8.04 18.22 3.24
N ALA A 177 -6.78 18.55 2.95
CA ALA A 177 -6.44 19.40 1.83
C ALA A 177 -6.80 18.76 0.49
N ALA A 178 -6.59 17.44 0.34
CA ALA A 178 -7.02 16.69 -0.84
C ALA A 178 -8.55 16.65 -0.96
N VAL A 179 -9.26 16.30 0.13
CA VAL A 179 -10.74 16.30 0.17
C VAL A 179 -11.32 17.67 -0.19
N ARG A 180 -10.73 18.75 0.33
CA ARG A 180 -11.20 20.10 0.03
C ARG A 180 -10.98 20.53 -1.41
N LYS A 181 -10.02 19.95 -2.13
CA LYS A 181 -9.72 20.29 -3.53
C LYS A 181 -10.41 19.37 -4.53
N ALA A 182 -10.70 18.13 -4.14
CA ALA A 182 -11.25 17.13 -5.03
C ALA A 182 -12.65 17.50 -5.53
N ASN A 183 -12.91 17.19 -6.81
CA ASN A 183 -14.27 17.13 -7.32
C ASN A 183 -14.96 15.86 -6.81
N ILE A 184 -15.54 15.93 -5.60
CA ILE A 184 -16.17 14.78 -4.93
C ILE A 184 -17.28 14.13 -5.78
N PRO A 185 -18.23 14.87 -6.40
CA PRO A 185 -19.22 14.26 -7.28
C PRO A 185 -18.61 13.45 -8.42
N CYS A 186 -17.55 13.97 -9.05
CA CYS A 186 -16.85 13.24 -10.09
C CYS A 186 -16.08 12.04 -9.53
N ALA A 187 -15.32 12.20 -8.44
CA ALA A 187 -14.59 11.09 -7.83
C ALA A 187 -15.54 9.95 -7.44
N CYS A 188 -16.72 10.29 -6.92
CA CYS A 188 -17.80 9.36 -6.63
C CYS A 188 -18.33 8.63 -7.87
N SER A 189 -18.35 9.23 -9.06
CA SER A 189 -18.76 8.54 -10.29
C SER A 189 -17.74 7.48 -10.74
N GLN A 190 -16.50 7.57 -10.26
CA GLN A 190 -15.42 6.62 -10.54
C GLN A 190 -15.32 5.49 -9.50
N VAL A 191 -16.07 5.56 -8.39
CA VAL A 191 -16.03 4.54 -7.34
C VAL A 191 -16.71 3.26 -7.85
N THR A 192 -15.93 2.18 -7.96
CA THR A 192 -16.44 0.87 -8.37
C THR A 192 -16.89 0.03 -7.17
N SER A 193 -17.62 -1.05 -7.43
CA SER A 193 -18.02 -2.03 -6.41
C SER A 193 -16.82 -2.66 -5.69
N GLU A 194 -15.71 -2.88 -6.39
CA GLU A 194 -14.45 -3.37 -5.82
C GLU A 194 -13.86 -2.36 -4.83
N THR A 195 -13.92 -1.07 -5.20
CA THR A 195 -13.47 0.02 -4.32
C THR A 195 -14.30 0.07 -3.04
N VAL A 196 -15.63 -0.02 -3.15
CA VAL A 196 -16.56 -0.07 -2.00
C VAL A 196 -16.28 -1.28 -1.08
N LYS A 197 -15.83 -2.41 -1.63
CA LYS A 197 -15.45 -3.59 -0.83
C LYS A 197 -14.12 -3.40 -0.10
N ALA A 198 -13.18 -2.68 -0.70
CA ALA A 198 -11.85 -2.44 -0.12
C ALA A 198 -11.86 -1.39 1.00
N VAL A 199 -12.80 -0.45 0.97
CA VAL A 199 -12.89 0.65 1.96
C VAL A 199 -14.10 0.49 2.89
N ASP A 200 -14.05 1.21 4.00
CA ASP A 200 -15.15 1.41 4.93
C ASP A 200 -15.86 2.72 4.56
N MET A 201 -17.06 2.60 3.99
CA MET A 201 -17.81 3.76 3.50
C MET A 201 -18.30 4.68 4.62
N ASP A 202 -18.50 4.16 5.83
CA ASP A 202 -18.85 5.01 6.97
C ASP A 202 -17.66 5.90 7.37
N LYS A 203 -16.44 5.40 7.19
CA LYS A 203 -15.23 6.22 7.32
C LYS A 203 -15.06 7.22 6.18
N VAL A 204 -15.44 6.87 4.95
CA VAL A 204 -15.46 7.83 3.83
C VAL A 204 -16.38 9.00 4.16
N VAL A 205 -17.60 8.71 4.64
CA VAL A 205 -18.57 9.73 5.08
C VAL A 205 -18.00 10.57 6.24
N PHE A 206 -17.38 9.92 7.22
CA PHE A 206 -16.73 10.60 8.33
C PHE A 206 -15.63 11.56 7.87
N VAL A 207 -14.68 11.09 7.06
CA VAL A 207 -13.56 11.90 6.57
C VAL A 207 -14.08 13.09 5.76
N ALA A 208 -15.09 12.87 4.91
CA ALA A 208 -15.73 13.92 4.14
C ALA A 208 -16.35 15.01 5.05
N LYS A 209 -17.13 14.61 6.07
CA LYS A 209 -17.70 15.54 7.07
C LYS A 209 -16.61 16.25 7.87
N PHE A 210 -15.64 15.51 8.40
CA PHE A 210 -14.56 16.06 9.23
C PHE A 210 -13.75 17.11 8.48
N CYS A 211 -13.47 16.88 7.20
CA CYS A 211 -12.72 17.82 6.36
C CYS A 211 -13.56 18.99 5.81
N GLY A 212 -14.84 19.10 6.18
CA GLY A 212 -15.73 20.20 5.80
C GLY A 212 -16.40 20.05 4.42
N ARG A 213 -16.42 18.84 3.86
CA ARG A 213 -17.13 18.51 2.61
C ARG A 213 -18.02 17.27 2.77
N PRO A 214 -19.08 17.33 3.60
CA PRO A 214 -19.96 16.18 3.81
C PRO A 214 -20.64 15.75 2.51
N LEU A 215 -20.80 14.43 2.32
CA LEU A 215 -21.62 13.89 1.25
C LEU A 215 -23.11 14.19 1.50
N PRO A 216 -23.89 14.64 0.52
CA PRO A 216 -25.31 14.91 0.75
C PRO A 216 -26.05 13.64 1.21
N PRO A 217 -26.89 13.69 2.26
CA PRO A 217 -27.70 12.54 2.66
C PRO A 217 -28.56 12.03 1.50
N GLY A 218 -28.65 10.72 1.31
CA GLY A 218 -29.39 10.09 0.20
C GLY A 218 -28.70 10.17 -1.17
N SER A 219 -27.52 10.80 -1.28
CA SER A 219 -26.73 10.80 -2.52
C SER A 219 -26.03 9.47 -2.78
N LYS A 220 -25.55 9.30 -4.01
CA LYS A 220 -24.76 8.13 -4.42
C LYS A 220 -23.28 8.46 -4.55
N CYS A 221 -22.45 7.53 -4.11
CA CYS A 221 -21.01 7.51 -4.38
C CYS A 221 -20.63 6.13 -4.94
N GLY A 222 -20.56 6.04 -6.27
CA GLY A 222 -20.51 4.76 -6.98
C GLY A 222 -21.78 3.96 -6.73
N ALA A 223 -21.61 2.71 -6.30
CA ALA A 223 -22.71 1.84 -5.88
C ALA A 223 -23.19 2.08 -4.43
N TYR A 224 -22.50 2.90 -3.64
CA TYR A 224 -22.88 3.17 -2.25
C TYR A 224 -23.92 4.30 -2.16
N ASN A 225 -24.97 4.09 -1.37
CA ASN A 225 -25.95 5.12 -1.03
C ASN A 225 -25.62 5.69 0.34
N VAL A 226 -25.45 7.01 0.44
CA VAL A 226 -25.19 7.70 1.70
C VAL A 226 -26.44 7.64 2.58
N PRO A 227 -26.39 7.04 3.78
CA PRO A 227 -27.57 6.93 4.63
C PRO A 227 -28.16 8.31 5.00
N PRO A 228 -29.49 8.45 5.11
CA PRO A 228 -30.12 9.70 5.57
C PRO A 228 -29.63 10.17 6.95
N ALA A 229 -29.24 9.21 7.80
CA ALA A 229 -28.76 9.42 9.17
C ALA A 229 -27.23 9.43 9.31
N ALA A 230 -26.46 9.49 8.23
CA ALA A 230 -25.00 9.26 8.24
C ALA A 230 -24.17 10.26 9.07
N TYR A 231 -24.83 11.25 9.68
CA TYR A 231 -24.22 12.30 10.49
C TYR A 231 -24.68 12.35 11.94
N LEU A 232 -25.51 11.40 12.39
CA LEU A 232 -26.11 11.36 13.73
C LEU A 232 -25.26 10.64 14.80
N GLY A 233 -23.94 10.56 14.60
CA GLY A 233 -22.97 10.02 15.55
C GLY A 233 -21.72 10.88 15.64
#